data_AF-J3MDI2-F1
#
_entry.id   AF-J3MDI2-F1
#
_cell.length_a   1.000
_cell.length_b   1.000
_cell.length_c   1.000
_cell.angle_alpha   90.00
_cell.angle_beta   90.00
_cell.angle_gamma   90.00
#
_symmetry.space_group_name_H-M   'P 1'
#
loop_
_entity.id
_entity.type
_entity.pdbx_description
1 polymer ?
#
loop_
_entity_poly.entity_id
_entity_poly.type
_entity_poly.pdbx_seq_one_letter_code
_entity_poly.pdbx_strand_id
1 'polypeptide(L)'
;MEVLPLLLACSLLFTIATPIRDIADACTSQINGFAHLNSSGVHLTLHHPQSPCSPAPLPFNLPFSAVVTHDEARVAHLASRLASNDDASSRRPTSSLPLLHGGHRKNKASVAASLASSVPLTPGASVGVGNYVTRLGLGTPATSYVMVVDTGSSLTWLQCSPCSVSCHRQAGPVFDPRASGTYAAVQCGSSECGELQTATLNPSACSRSNVCIYQASYGDSSYSVGYLSKDTVSFGSGYFPDFYYGCGQDNEGLFGRSAGLIGLAKNKLSLFYQLAPSLGYAFSYCLPTSSAAAGYLSIGSYNPGQYSYTPMASSDLDASLYFISLSGMSVAGSPLAVSPSEYGSLPTIIDSGTVITRLPPSAYRRGHGRRAPRADVLDPGHVLPGHRRGAARPGRRHDVRRRRDAEAGAPERARRRGRLHDVPGLRADRRHGDHREHAAADVQRGLRRRAVQDRLRRRRLQLRARPALVDSS
;
A
#
# COMPACT_ATOMS: atom_id res chain seq x y z
N MET A 1 33.77 41.83 76.08
CA MET A 1 35.11 41.38 75.68
C MET A 1 34.89 40.44 74.49
N GLU A 2 34.94 40.95 73.25
CA GLU A 2 36.17 41.06 72.43
C GLU A 2 36.71 39.66 72.07
N VAL A 3 36.97 39.21 70.83
CA VAL A 3 37.12 39.83 69.49
C VAL A 3 36.84 38.75 68.39
N LEU A 4 36.39 39.20 67.22
CA LEU A 4 36.33 38.58 65.86
C LEU A 4 37.78 38.25 65.31
N PRO A 5 38.06 37.70 64.09
CA PRO A 5 37.45 38.05 62.79
C PRO A 5 37.28 36.96 61.69
N LEU A 6 36.39 37.29 60.75
CA LEU A 6 36.34 37.03 59.29
C LEU A 6 36.63 35.63 58.71
N LEU A 7 35.70 35.15 57.86
CA LEU A 7 35.99 34.94 56.43
C LEU A 7 34.68 34.92 55.59
N LEU A 8 34.71 35.71 54.52
CA LEU A 8 33.71 35.83 53.46
C LEU A 8 33.46 34.48 52.75
N ALA A 9 32.19 34.18 52.45
CA ALA A 9 31.84 33.49 51.21
C ALA A 9 30.40 33.85 50.81
N CYS A 10 30.31 34.88 49.96
CA CYS A 10 29.14 35.16 49.14
C CYS A 10 29.16 34.15 47.98
N SER A 11 28.22 33.20 47.94
CA SER A 11 28.06 32.30 46.80
C SER A 11 26.60 32.13 46.45
N LEU A 12 26.22 32.80 45.37
CA LEU A 12 24.97 32.70 44.64
C LEU A 12 24.55 31.24 44.43
N LEU A 13 23.32 30.91 44.80
CA LEU A 13 22.60 29.78 44.21
C LEU A 13 22.25 30.17 42.76
N PHE A 14 23.18 29.98 41.85
CA PHE A 14 22.85 29.87 40.44
C PHE A 14 22.03 28.60 40.25
N THR A 15 20.74 28.76 39.98
CA THR A 15 19.97 27.77 39.24
C THR A 15 20.71 27.52 37.93
N ILE A 16 21.41 26.39 37.82
CA ILE A 16 21.95 25.93 36.55
C ILE A 16 20.73 25.47 35.73
N ALA A 17 20.04 26.42 35.11
CA ALA A 17 19.29 26.17 33.91
C ALA A 17 20.36 25.85 32.84
N THR A 18 20.65 24.57 32.64
CA THR A 18 21.41 24.15 31.48
C THR A 18 20.64 24.66 30.26
N PRO A 19 21.26 25.43 29.37
CA PRO A 19 20.58 25.86 28.17
C PRO A 19 20.23 24.60 27.38
N ILE A 20 18.95 24.46 27.02
CA ILE A 20 18.48 23.53 26.00
C ILE A 20 19.09 24.00 24.67
N ARG A 21 20.38 23.73 24.47
CA ARG A 21 21.11 24.02 23.23
C ARG A 21 21.76 22.78 22.61
N ASP A 22 21.84 21.66 23.32
CA ASP A 22 22.54 20.46 22.81
C ASP A 22 21.64 19.43 22.10
N ILE A 23 20.34 19.67 21.95
CA ILE A 23 19.46 18.71 21.23
C ILE A 23 19.48 18.96 19.71
N ALA A 24 19.83 20.16 19.26
CA ALA A 24 19.88 20.47 17.82
C ALA A 24 21.05 19.75 17.11
N ASP A 25 22.19 19.60 17.79
CA ASP A 25 23.39 18.96 17.23
C ASP A 25 23.30 17.43 17.16
N ALA A 26 22.43 16.79 17.95
CA ALA A 26 22.25 15.34 17.93
C ALA A 26 21.71 14.81 16.59
N CYS A 27 21.01 15.65 15.83
CA CYS A 27 20.44 15.28 14.54
C CYS A 27 21.36 15.66 13.36
N THR A 28 22.48 16.36 13.62
CA THR A 28 23.44 16.85 12.64
C THR A 28 24.78 16.11 12.71
N SER A 29 24.78 14.81 13.06
CA SER A 29 25.97 14.01 12.84
C SER A 29 26.20 13.90 11.33
N GLN A 30 27.09 14.76 10.79
CA GLN A 30 27.70 14.51 9.50
C GLN A 30 28.24 13.08 9.52
N ILE A 31 27.82 12.29 8.54
CA ILE A 31 28.29 10.92 8.28
C ILE A 31 29.74 11.01 7.76
N ASN A 32 30.64 11.55 8.57
CA ASN A 32 32.06 11.69 8.27
C ASN A 32 32.83 10.82 9.27
N GLY A 33 32.90 9.52 8.98
CA GLY A 33 33.77 8.60 9.72
C GLY A 33 33.22 7.20 9.84
N PHE A 34 33.33 6.38 8.78
CA PHE A 34 33.07 4.94 8.89
C PHE A 34 34.09 4.12 8.10
N ALA A 35 35.13 3.64 8.78
CA ALA A 35 36.15 2.75 8.20
C ALA A 35 35.61 1.36 7.80
N HIS A 36 34.44 0.95 8.32
CA HIS A 36 33.77 -0.32 8.00
C HIS A 36 32.74 -0.23 6.86
N LEU A 37 32.50 0.97 6.30
CA LEU A 37 31.58 1.18 5.17
C LEU A 37 32.34 1.33 3.84
N ASN A 38 33.43 0.58 3.66
CA ASN A 38 34.13 0.51 2.37
C ASN A 38 33.34 -0.31 1.31
N SER A 39 32.01 -0.32 1.41
CA SER A 39 31.12 -1.02 0.49
C SER A 39 30.46 0.00 -0.43
N SER A 40 30.39 -0.31 -1.72
CA SER A 40 29.77 0.49 -2.77
C SER A 40 28.23 0.58 -2.68
N GLY A 41 27.65 0.37 -1.49
CA GLY A 41 26.21 0.27 -1.27
C GLY A 41 25.50 1.62 -1.10
N VAL A 42 24.19 1.62 -1.37
CA VAL A 42 23.32 2.77 -1.07
C VAL A 42 22.96 2.75 0.42
N HIS A 43 23.10 3.90 1.08
CA HIS A 43 22.72 4.09 2.47
C HIS A 43 21.34 4.73 2.59
N LEU A 44 20.43 4.10 3.33
CA LEU A 44 19.10 4.64 3.65
C LEU A 44 19.00 4.91 5.16
N THR A 45 18.86 6.17 5.55
CA THR A 45 18.65 6.55 6.95
C THR A 45 17.19 6.37 7.33
N LEU A 46 16.92 5.56 8.36
CA LEU A 46 15.58 5.38 8.91
C LEU A 46 15.42 6.22 10.19
N HIS A 47 14.34 6.99 10.28
CA HIS A 47 13.99 7.76 11.46
C HIS A 47 12.78 7.12 12.15
N HIS A 48 12.84 6.98 13.48
CA HIS A 48 11.66 6.59 14.24
C HIS A 48 10.65 7.74 14.25
N PRO A 49 9.33 7.52 14.06
CA PRO A 49 8.33 8.60 13.96
C PRO A 49 8.28 9.55 15.15
N GLN A 50 8.61 9.05 16.35
CA GLN A 50 8.66 9.83 17.60
C GLN A 50 10.09 10.24 17.99
N SER A 51 11.08 10.00 17.13
CA SER A 51 12.45 10.45 17.39
C SER A 51 12.50 11.97 17.41
N PRO A 52 13.28 12.60 18.30
CA PRO A 52 13.59 14.04 18.22
C PRO A 52 14.18 14.45 16.87
N CYS A 53 14.79 13.50 16.15
CA CYS A 53 15.35 13.69 14.82
C CYS A 53 14.41 13.25 13.69
N SER A 54 13.13 13.01 13.96
CA SER A 54 12.14 12.71 12.91
C SER A 54 11.71 13.99 12.21
N PRO A 55 11.92 14.14 10.89
CA PRO A 55 11.47 15.31 10.16
C PRO A 55 9.97 15.26 9.80
N ALA A 56 9.26 14.19 10.15
CA ALA A 56 7.89 13.93 9.69
C ALA A 56 6.84 14.39 10.72
N PRO A 57 5.97 15.36 10.40
CA PRO A 57 4.78 15.64 11.21
C PRO A 57 3.77 14.50 11.07
N LEU A 58 3.20 14.04 12.19
CA LEU A 58 2.09 13.08 12.16
C LEU A 58 0.85 13.74 11.53
N PRO A 59 0.21 13.14 10.51
CA PRO A 59 -0.94 13.76 9.85
C PRO A 59 -2.13 13.85 10.81
N PHE A 60 -2.58 15.07 11.13
CA PHE A 60 -3.67 15.33 12.08
C PHE A 60 -5.05 14.76 11.66
N ASN A 61 -5.25 14.47 10.36
CA ASN A 61 -6.55 14.04 9.81
C ASN A 61 -6.65 12.53 9.52
N LEU A 62 -5.57 11.77 9.69
CA LEU A 62 -5.55 10.31 9.50
C LEU A 62 -4.90 9.69 10.73
N PRO A 63 -5.63 8.92 11.57
CA PRO A 63 -5.05 8.38 12.77
C PRO A 63 -3.89 7.44 12.42
N PHE A 64 -2.76 7.60 13.10
CA PHE A 64 -1.56 6.79 12.86
C PHE A 64 -1.84 5.29 12.94
N SER A 65 -2.76 4.86 13.81
CA SER A 65 -3.23 3.47 13.89
C SER A 65 -3.82 2.95 12.58
N ALA A 66 -4.57 3.77 11.84
CA ALA A 66 -5.11 3.37 10.54
C ALA A 66 -4.00 3.15 9.51
N VAL A 67 -2.97 4.01 9.50
CA VAL A 67 -1.78 3.83 8.66
C VAL A 67 -1.08 2.52 9.00
N VAL A 68 -0.87 2.25 10.29
CA VAL A 68 -0.23 1.01 10.76
C VAL A 68 -1.02 -0.22 10.33
N THR A 69 -2.34 -0.23 10.51
CA THR A 69 -3.20 -1.35 10.11
C THR A 69 -3.20 -1.56 8.60
N HIS A 70 -3.25 -0.49 7.81
CA HIS A 70 -3.18 -0.57 6.35
C HIS A 70 -1.86 -1.23 5.90
N ASP A 71 -0.74 -0.73 6.42
CA ASP A 71 0.58 -1.26 6.09
C ASP A 71 0.78 -2.71 6.56
N GLU A 72 0.24 -3.09 7.72
CA GLU A 72 0.29 -4.49 8.18
C GLU A 72 -0.41 -5.42 7.19
N ALA A 73 -1.58 -5.01 6.70
CA ALA A 73 -2.32 -5.76 5.72
C ALA A 73 -1.59 -5.82 4.36
N ARG A 74 -0.99 -4.69 3.94
CA ARG A 74 -0.13 -4.60 2.75
C ARG A 74 1.06 -5.54 2.81
N VAL A 75 1.79 -5.55 3.93
CA VAL A 75 2.96 -6.41 4.15
C VAL A 75 2.57 -7.88 4.23
N ALA A 76 1.48 -8.23 4.89
CA ALA A 76 0.96 -9.60 4.91
C ALA A 76 0.62 -10.09 3.49
N HIS A 77 0.04 -9.23 2.66
CA HIS A 77 -0.26 -9.55 1.27
C HIS A 77 1.01 -9.74 0.43
N LEU A 78 1.99 -8.84 0.52
CA LEU A 78 3.27 -9.00 -0.17
C LEU A 78 3.97 -10.29 0.28
N ALA A 79 4.00 -10.59 1.57
CA ALA A 79 4.54 -11.86 2.08
C ALA A 79 3.79 -13.08 1.51
N SER A 80 2.47 -13.01 1.39
CA SER A 80 1.67 -14.10 0.79
C SER A 80 1.95 -14.31 -0.69
N ARG A 81 2.23 -13.24 -1.47
CA ARG A 81 2.64 -13.33 -2.88
C ARG A 81 3.95 -14.10 -3.01
N LEU A 82 4.88 -13.83 -2.12
CA LEU A 82 6.20 -14.46 -2.12
C LEU A 82 6.16 -15.91 -1.62
N ALA A 83 5.30 -16.24 -0.66
CA ALA A 83 5.16 -17.60 -0.13
C ALA A 83 4.35 -18.54 -1.05
N SER A 84 3.40 -18.01 -1.84
CA SER A 84 2.47 -18.84 -2.63
C SER A 84 3.11 -19.51 -3.85
N ASN A 85 4.39 -19.24 -4.15
CA ASN A 85 5.11 -19.81 -5.29
C ASN A 85 6.02 -21.00 -4.93
N ASP A 86 6.15 -21.37 -3.65
CA ASP A 86 6.88 -22.58 -3.25
C ASP A 86 6.14 -23.89 -3.61
N ASP A 87 4.82 -23.84 -3.87
CA ASP A 87 4.00 -25.00 -4.27
C ASP A 87 3.77 -25.08 -5.80
N ALA A 88 4.37 -24.16 -6.57
CA ALA A 88 4.22 -24.06 -8.04
C ALA A 88 5.43 -24.60 -8.81
N SER A 89 6.26 -25.46 -8.20
CA SER A 89 7.29 -26.25 -8.87
C SER A 89 6.66 -27.34 -9.77
N SER A 90 5.98 -26.93 -10.84
CA SER A 90 5.60 -27.81 -11.97
C SER A 90 5.08 -27.08 -13.21
N ARG A 91 4.83 -25.76 -13.19
CA ARG A 91 4.39 -25.05 -14.41
C ARG A 91 5.26 -23.85 -14.67
N ARG A 92 6.25 -24.07 -15.53
CA ARG A 92 7.11 -23.07 -16.16
C ARG A 92 6.28 -22.24 -17.15
N PRO A 93 5.92 -20.98 -16.87
CA PRO A 93 5.58 -20.05 -17.94
C PRO A 93 6.92 -19.53 -18.45
N THR A 94 7.31 -19.91 -19.66
CA THR A 94 8.41 -19.26 -20.37
C THR A 94 7.97 -17.86 -20.77
N SER A 95 7.97 -16.91 -19.83
CA SER A 95 8.10 -15.49 -20.15
C SER A 95 9.49 -15.05 -19.74
N SER A 96 10.48 -15.48 -20.50
CA SER A 96 11.77 -14.82 -20.52
C SER A 96 11.53 -13.36 -20.88
N LEU A 97 11.63 -12.45 -19.91
CA LEU A 97 11.86 -11.04 -20.17
C LEU A 97 13.14 -10.98 -21.04
N PRO A 98 13.10 -10.45 -22.26
CA PRO A 98 14.35 -10.19 -22.96
C PRO A 98 15.13 -9.19 -22.10
N LEU A 99 16.36 -9.57 -21.72
CA LEU A 99 17.37 -8.62 -21.32
C LEU A 99 17.44 -7.58 -22.44
N LEU A 100 16.97 -6.36 -22.18
CA LEU A 100 17.06 -5.22 -23.09
C LEU A 100 18.54 -4.87 -23.27
N HIS A 101 19.23 -5.61 -24.15
CA HIS A 101 20.52 -5.22 -24.67
C HIS A 101 20.31 -3.97 -25.51
N GLY A 102 20.99 -2.89 -25.11
CA GLY A 102 21.06 -1.63 -25.84
C GLY A 102 21.71 -1.84 -27.21
N GLY A 103 20.90 -2.23 -28.20
CA GLY A 103 21.28 -2.21 -29.61
C GLY A 103 21.04 -0.82 -30.18
N HIS A 104 22.11 -0.18 -30.66
CA HIS A 104 22.08 1.07 -31.39
C HIS A 104 20.99 1.09 -32.48
N ARG A 105 19.91 1.83 -32.25
CA ARG A 105 19.09 2.42 -33.31
C ARG A 105 19.29 3.94 -33.28
N LYS A 106 20.15 4.41 -34.18
CA LYS A 106 20.24 5.84 -34.53
C LYS A 106 18.88 6.27 -35.12
N ASN A 107 18.45 7.48 -34.77
CA ASN A 107 17.36 8.28 -35.37
C ASN A 107 15.93 8.16 -34.81
N LYS A 108 15.74 8.36 -33.50
CA LYS A 108 14.49 8.97 -32.92
C LYS A 108 14.76 9.88 -31.70
N ALA A 109 15.98 10.38 -31.53
CA ALA A 109 16.37 11.20 -30.37
C ALA A 109 15.91 12.67 -30.44
N SER A 110 15.17 13.09 -31.47
CA SER A 110 14.79 14.51 -31.66
C SER A 110 13.43 14.92 -31.09
N VAL A 111 12.68 14.01 -30.45
CA VAL A 111 11.35 14.33 -29.88
C VAL A 111 11.32 14.25 -28.34
N ALA A 112 12.33 13.64 -27.72
CA ALA A 112 12.41 13.51 -26.25
C ALA A 112 12.99 14.76 -25.54
N ALA A 113 13.44 15.77 -26.28
CA ALA A 113 14.24 16.88 -25.76
C ALA A 113 13.44 18.08 -25.18
N SER A 114 12.12 17.99 -25.00
CA SER A 114 11.33 19.14 -24.52
C SER A 114 10.11 18.82 -23.64
N LEU A 115 9.85 17.56 -23.32
CA LEU A 115 8.75 17.22 -22.40
C LEU A 115 9.26 17.19 -20.96
N ALA A 116 8.73 18.09 -20.13
CA ALA A 116 8.85 17.95 -18.69
C ALA A 116 8.04 16.72 -18.28
N SER A 117 8.72 15.59 -18.09
CA SER A 117 8.13 14.31 -17.68
C SER A 117 8.07 14.15 -16.15
N SER A 118 7.87 15.27 -15.46
CA SER A 118 7.85 15.36 -14.01
C SER A 118 6.50 15.94 -13.55
N VAL A 119 5.95 15.35 -12.49
CA VAL A 119 4.73 15.81 -11.83
C VAL A 119 5.00 16.07 -10.35
N PRO A 120 4.34 17.07 -9.73
CA PRO A 120 4.45 17.29 -8.29
C PRO A 120 4.00 16.08 -7.50
N LEU A 121 4.72 15.77 -6.43
CA LEU A 121 4.36 14.69 -5.51
C LEU A 121 4.15 15.28 -4.12
N THR A 122 3.05 14.91 -3.47
CA THR A 122 2.61 15.52 -2.20
C THR A 122 2.10 14.46 -1.22
N PRO A 123 2.17 14.69 0.10
CA PRO A 123 1.55 13.80 1.07
C PRO A 123 0.03 13.68 0.87
N GLY A 124 -0.52 12.48 0.93
CA GLY A 124 -1.93 12.18 0.66
C GLY A 124 -2.91 12.48 1.80
N ALA A 125 -2.44 13.03 2.92
CA ALA A 125 -3.30 13.29 4.09
C ALA A 125 -4.51 14.18 3.76
N SER A 126 -4.38 15.09 2.79
CA SER A 126 -5.48 15.95 2.31
C SER A 126 -6.61 15.16 1.64
N VAL A 127 -6.33 13.97 1.11
CA VAL A 127 -7.33 13.04 0.56
C VAL A 127 -7.53 11.81 1.46
N GLY A 128 -7.07 11.84 2.71
CA GLY A 128 -7.35 10.79 3.69
C GLY A 128 -6.59 9.48 3.45
N VAL A 129 -5.42 9.54 2.82
CA VAL A 129 -4.51 8.39 2.65
C VAL A 129 -3.14 8.70 3.25
N GLY A 130 -2.43 7.67 3.71
CA GLY A 130 -1.07 7.81 4.24
C GLY A 130 0.01 7.89 3.14
N ASN A 131 -0.32 7.43 1.94
CA ASN A 131 0.58 7.40 0.78
C ASN A 131 0.82 8.79 0.19
N TYR A 132 1.78 8.88 -0.72
CA TYR A 132 1.97 10.07 -1.55
C TYR A 132 1.03 10.04 -2.75
N VAL A 133 0.58 11.24 -3.13
CA VAL A 133 -0.33 11.45 -4.25
C VAL A 133 0.24 12.43 -5.26
N THR A 134 -0.13 12.21 -6.52
CA THR A 134 0.14 13.13 -7.63
C THR A 134 -1.12 13.34 -8.46
N ARG A 135 -1.02 14.12 -9.53
CA ARG A 135 -2.09 14.37 -10.48
C ARG A 135 -1.80 13.68 -11.81
N LEU A 136 -2.79 12.94 -12.31
CA LEU A 136 -2.79 12.33 -13.64
C LEU A 136 -3.89 12.95 -14.49
N GLY A 137 -3.58 13.41 -15.70
CA GLY A 137 -4.60 13.83 -16.65
C GLY A 137 -5.12 12.64 -17.43
N LEU A 138 -6.42 12.60 -17.74
CA LEU A 138 -7.01 11.53 -18.56
C LEU A 138 -8.15 12.07 -19.43
N GLY A 139 -8.23 11.56 -20.66
CA GLY A 139 -9.26 11.85 -21.63
C GLY A 139 -8.94 13.00 -22.58
N THR A 140 -9.83 13.23 -23.54
CA THR A 140 -9.78 14.37 -24.47
C THR A 140 -11.13 15.08 -24.48
N PRO A 141 -11.27 16.27 -23.85
CA PRO A 141 -10.22 17.04 -23.17
C PRO A 141 -9.75 16.38 -21.87
N ALA A 142 -8.49 16.65 -21.50
CA ALA A 142 -7.87 16.05 -20.32
C ALA A 142 -8.47 16.59 -19.02
N THR A 143 -8.89 15.69 -18.15
CA THR A 143 -9.34 15.99 -16.78
C THR A 143 -8.30 15.49 -15.78
N SER A 144 -8.00 16.27 -14.73
CA SER A 144 -6.97 15.94 -13.74
C SER A 144 -7.54 15.22 -12.52
N TYR A 145 -6.91 14.09 -12.15
CA TYR A 145 -7.31 13.21 -11.06
C TYR A 145 -6.20 13.09 -10.01
N VAL A 146 -6.56 13.11 -8.73
CA VAL A 146 -5.62 12.88 -7.62
C VAL A 146 -5.45 11.38 -7.42
N MET A 147 -4.22 10.89 -7.61
CA MET A 147 -3.91 9.46 -7.66
C MET A 147 -2.86 9.10 -6.62
N VAL A 148 -3.04 7.97 -5.94
CA VAL A 148 -2.00 7.37 -5.09
C VAL A 148 -0.86 6.83 -5.97
N VAL A 149 0.39 6.99 -5.54
CA VAL A 149 1.56 6.46 -6.26
C VAL A 149 2.04 5.17 -5.59
N ASP A 150 2.04 4.05 -6.35
CA ASP A 150 2.30 2.72 -5.80
C ASP A 150 3.30 1.92 -6.66
N THR A 151 4.52 1.73 -6.15
CA THR A 151 5.58 0.91 -6.80
C THR A 151 5.39 -0.59 -6.63
N GLY A 152 4.51 -1.05 -5.74
CA GLY A 152 4.20 -2.46 -5.55
C GLY A 152 2.92 -2.94 -6.25
N SER A 153 2.28 -2.07 -7.05
CA SER A 153 1.12 -2.42 -7.89
C SER A 153 1.37 -2.15 -9.36
N SER A 154 0.86 -3.03 -10.22
CA SER A 154 1.06 -2.94 -11.67
C SER A 154 -0.02 -2.10 -12.34
N LEU A 155 -1.29 -2.49 -12.26
CA LEU A 155 -2.36 -1.83 -13.01
C LEU A 155 -2.62 -0.40 -12.48
N THR A 156 -2.52 0.59 -13.35
CA THR A 156 -3.08 1.93 -13.08
C THR A 156 -4.60 1.87 -13.30
N TRP A 157 -5.37 2.35 -12.33
CA TRP A 157 -6.83 2.40 -12.44
C TRP A 157 -7.38 3.60 -11.69
N LEU A 158 -8.56 4.05 -12.13
CA LEU A 158 -9.35 5.09 -11.45
C LEU A 158 -10.83 4.77 -11.51
N GLN A 159 -11.59 5.42 -10.66
CA GLN A 159 -13.02 5.33 -10.60
C GLN A 159 -13.68 6.04 -11.79
N CYS A 160 -14.63 5.33 -12.39
CA CYS A 160 -15.35 5.73 -13.58
C CYS A 160 -16.86 5.78 -13.37
N SER A 161 -17.52 6.61 -14.17
CA SER A 161 -18.97 6.66 -14.33
C SER A 161 -19.42 5.67 -15.41
N PRO A 162 -20.58 4.99 -15.24
CA PRO A 162 -21.36 4.94 -14.01
C PRO A 162 -20.64 4.11 -12.94
N CYS A 163 -20.85 4.47 -11.68
CA CYS A 163 -20.60 3.53 -10.59
C CYS A 163 -21.72 2.49 -10.58
N SER A 164 -21.39 1.25 -10.92
CA SER A 164 -22.38 0.20 -11.18
C SER A 164 -22.77 -0.58 -9.91
N VAL A 165 -21.87 -0.68 -8.93
CA VAL A 165 -22.11 -1.41 -7.67
C VAL A 165 -21.93 -0.49 -6.48
N SER A 166 -20.70 -0.06 -6.21
CA SER A 166 -20.35 0.70 -5.02
C SER A 166 -19.03 1.43 -5.25
N CYS A 167 -18.94 2.66 -4.79
CA CYS A 167 -17.81 3.54 -5.09
C CYS A 167 -17.54 4.43 -3.89
N HIS A 168 -16.28 4.54 -3.50
CA HIS A 168 -15.88 5.49 -2.48
C HIS A 168 -16.03 6.93 -2.99
N ARG A 169 -16.19 7.86 -2.05
CA ARG A 169 -16.21 9.29 -2.37
C ARG A 169 -14.80 9.73 -2.77
N GLN A 170 -14.65 10.34 -3.93
CA GLN A 170 -13.37 10.90 -4.38
C GLN A 170 -13.35 12.43 -4.34
N ALA A 171 -12.16 13.01 -4.38
CA ALA A 171 -11.93 14.44 -4.58
C ALA A 171 -11.96 14.76 -6.08
N GLY A 172 -12.73 15.77 -6.46
CA GLY A 172 -12.92 16.15 -7.87
C GLY A 172 -13.93 15.26 -8.60
N PRO A 173 -14.04 15.41 -9.93
CA PRO A 173 -15.01 14.67 -10.74
C PRO A 173 -14.63 13.20 -10.84
N VAL A 174 -15.62 12.33 -11.07
CA VAL A 174 -15.43 10.94 -11.51
C VAL A 174 -15.26 10.94 -13.03
N PHE A 175 -14.35 10.12 -13.57
CA PHE A 175 -14.13 10.07 -15.02
C PHE A 175 -15.36 9.49 -15.73
N ASP A 176 -15.91 10.21 -16.70
CA ASP A 176 -16.95 9.69 -17.60
C ASP A 176 -16.31 9.33 -18.96
N PRO A 177 -16.17 8.02 -19.27
CA PRO A 177 -15.68 7.56 -20.57
C PRO A 177 -16.38 8.20 -21.78
N ARG A 178 -17.66 8.56 -21.65
CA ARG A 178 -18.46 9.14 -22.75
C ARG A 178 -18.11 10.59 -23.04
N ALA A 179 -17.46 11.27 -22.09
CA ALA A 179 -17.05 12.65 -22.22
C ALA A 179 -15.67 12.78 -22.91
N SER A 180 -14.96 11.67 -23.14
CA SER A 180 -13.65 11.67 -23.78
C SER A 180 -13.76 11.26 -25.26
N GLY A 181 -13.25 12.11 -26.15
CA GLY A 181 -13.19 11.82 -27.59
C GLY A 181 -12.17 10.74 -27.98
N THR A 182 -11.27 10.35 -27.06
CA THR A 182 -10.22 9.34 -27.32
C THR A 182 -10.43 8.04 -26.54
N TYR A 183 -11.54 7.91 -25.83
CA TYR A 183 -11.88 6.69 -25.09
C TYR A 183 -12.15 5.50 -26.02
N ALA A 184 -11.60 4.35 -25.66
CA ALA A 184 -11.92 3.06 -26.26
C ALA A 184 -12.02 1.96 -25.20
N ALA A 185 -13.00 1.07 -25.35
CA ALA A 185 -13.11 -0.15 -24.54
C ALA A 185 -12.13 -1.21 -25.05
N VAL A 186 -11.49 -1.95 -24.14
CA VAL A 186 -10.58 -3.04 -24.53
C VAL A 186 -11.34 -4.34 -24.66
N GLN A 187 -11.18 -5.00 -25.82
CA GLN A 187 -11.85 -6.28 -26.09
C GLN A 187 -11.15 -7.42 -25.35
N CYS A 188 -11.91 -8.47 -25.00
CA CYS A 188 -11.36 -9.63 -24.30
C CYS A 188 -10.26 -10.39 -25.05
N GLY A 189 -10.30 -10.40 -26.38
CA GLY A 189 -9.29 -11.05 -27.20
C GLY A 189 -7.97 -10.28 -27.29
N SER A 190 -7.87 -9.09 -26.70
CA SER A 190 -6.64 -8.30 -26.76
C SER A 190 -5.54 -8.90 -25.88
N SER A 191 -4.29 -8.70 -26.29
CA SER A 191 -3.13 -9.16 -25.53
C SER A 191 -3.07 -8.55 -24.12
N GLU A 192 -3.48 -7.29 -24.00
CA GLU A 192 -3.51 -6.50 -22.77
C GLU A 192 -4.54 -7.03 -21.78
N CYS A 193 -5.66 -7.59 -22.26
CA CYS A 193 -6.60 -8.30 -21.40
C CYS A 193 -5.97 -9.57 -20.79
N GLY A 194 -5.09 -10.24 -21.52
CA GLY A 194 -4.32 -11.39 -21.03
C GLY A 194 -3.27 -11.02 -19.97
N GLU A 195 -2.78 -9.78 -19.97
CA GLU A 195 -1.79 -9.29 -19.00
C GLU A 195 -2.39 -9.03 -17.61
N LEU A 196 -3.73 -8.98 -17.46
CA LEU A 196 -4.37 -8.71 -16.17
C LEU A 196 -4.02 -9.72 -15.08
N GLN A 197 -3.80 -10.99 -15.44
CA GLN A 197 -3.40 -12.01 -14.46
C GLN A 197 -2.05 -11.71 -13.83
N THR A 198 -1.09 -11.23 -14.62
CA THR A 198 0.25 -10.87 -14.11
C THR A 198 0.23 -9.49 -13.44
N ALA A 199 -0.62 -8.58 -13.92
CA ALA A 199 -0.72 -7.23 -13.38
C ALA A 199 -1.46 -7.15 -12.02
N THR A 200 -2.52 -7.95 -11.85
CA THR A 200 -3.45 -7.83 -10.73
C THR A 200 -3.52 -9.06 -9.83
N LEU A 201 -2.80 -10.13 -10.19
CA LEU A 201 -2.91 -11.47 -9.59
C LEU A 201 -4.31 -12.09 -9.67
N ASN A 202 -5.20 -11.49 -10.47
CA ASN A 202 -6.54 -11.96 -10.70
C ASN A 202 -6.75 -12.24 -12.20
N PRO A 203 -7.45 -13.32 -12.55
CA PRO A 203 -7.75 -13.58 -13.95
C PRO A 203 -8.66 -12.49 -14.50
N SER A 204 -8.48 -12.16 -15.78
CA SER A 204 -9.44 -11.35 -16.51
C SER A 204 -10.77 -12.08 -16.67
N ALA A 205 -11.82 -11.31 -16.86
CA ALA A 205 -13.14 -11.81 -17.22
C ALA A 205 -13.69 -11.06 -18.43
N CYS A 206 -14.78 -11.57 -18.98
CA CYS A 206 -15.44 -10.99 -20.16
C CYS A 206 -16.88 -10.63 -19.86
N SER A 207 -17.24 -9.40 -20.20
CA SER A 207 -18.64 -9.02 -20.28
C SER A 207 -19.32 -9.70 -21.47
N ARG A 208 -20.66 -9.69 -21.46
CA ARG A 208 -21.46 -10.19 -22.59
C ARG A 208 -21.19 -9.46 -23.91
N SER A 209 -20.73 -8.22 -23.82
CA SER A 209 -20.37 -7.37 -24.98
C SER A 209 -18.90 -7.52 -25.39
N ASN A 210 -18.22 -8.59 -24.95
CA ASN A 210 -16.82 -8.88 -25.28
C ASN A 210 -15.82 -7.81 -24.80
N VAL A 211 -16.17 -7.04 -23.78
CA VAL A 211 -15.27 -6.08 -23.12
C VAL A 211 -14.56 -6.75 -21.95
N CYS A 212 -13.25 -6.53 -21.86
CA CYS A 212 -12.37 -7.06 -20.84
C CYS A 212 -12.68 -6.46 -19.46
N ILE A 213 -12.80 -7.32 -18.45
CA ILE A 213 -13.05 -6.95 -17.06
C ILE A 213 -11.80 -7.27 -16.25
N TYR A 214 -11.36 -6.30 -15.45
CA TYR A 214 -10.29 -6.48 -14.48
C TYR A 214 -10.84 -6.59 -13.06
N GLN A 215 -10.04 -7.21 -12.19
CA GLN A 215 -10.21 -7.13 -10.75
C GLN A 215 -8.84 -6.90 -10.14
N ALA A 216 -8.68 -5.79 -9.41
CA ALA A 216 -7.53 -5.55 -8.55
C ALA A 216 -7.93 -5.79 -7.10
N SER A 217 -7.06 -6.42 -6.31
CA SER A 217 -7.31 -6.68 -4.88
C SER A 217 -6.05 -6.38 -4.08
N TYR A 218 -6.23 -5.74 -2.94
CA TYR A 218 -5.17 -5.21 -2.10
C TYR A 218 -5.14 -5.92 -0.75
N GLY A 219 -4.02 -5.80 -0.03
CA GLY A 219 -3.78 -6.56 1.19
C GLY A 219 -4.71 -6.19 2.35
N ASP A 220 -5.18 -4.96 2.36
CA ASP A 220 -6.17 -4.40 3.27
C ASP A 220 -7.62 -4.78 2.93
N SER A 221 -7.81 -5.74 2.01
CA SER A 221 -9.11 -6.14 1.45
C SER A 221 -9.79 -5.08 0.58
N SER A 222 -9.13 -3.95 0.31
CA SER A 222 -9.60 -3.00 -0.70
C SER A 222 -9.55 -3.65 -2.09
N TYR A 223 -10.43 -3.20 -2.98
CA TYR A 223 -10.48 -3.73 -4.34
C TYR A 223 -11.02 -2.71 -5.34
N SER A 224 -10.74 -2.96 -6.61
CA SER A 224 -11.33 -2.24 -7.72
C SER A 224 -11.70 -3.24 -8.82
N VAL A 225 -12.94 -3.17 -9.30
CA VAL A 225 -13.45 -3.99 -10.40
C VAL A 225 -14.08 -3.07 -11.44
N GLY A 226 -13.80 -3.36 -12.70
CA GLY A 226 -14.32 -2.56 -13.81
C GLY A 226 -13.82 -3.06 -15.15
N TYR A 227 -13.85 -2.18 -16.15
CA TYR A 227 -13.43 -2.52 -17.50
C TYR A 227 -11.97 -2.13 -17.72
N LEU A 228 -11.23 -2.96 -18.43
CA LEU A 228 -9.97 -2.51 -19.01
C LEU A 228 -10.30 -1.57 -20.17
N SER A 229 -9.72 -0.38 -20.13
CA SER A 229 -10.02 0.72 -21.04
C SER A 229 -8.74 1.31 -21.59
N LYS A 230 -8.85 2.04 -22.69
CA LYS A 230 -7.77 2.76 -23.35
C LYS A 230 -8.18 4.20 -23.62
N ASP A 231 -7.31 5.16 -23.33
CA ASP A 231 -7.55 6.59 -23.60
C ASP A 231 -6.22 7.36 -23.67
N THR A 232 -6.27 8.68 -23.86
CA THR A 232 -5.11 9.56 -23.78
C THR A 232 -4.84 9.95 -22.33
N VAL A 233 -3.62 9.70 -21.85
CA VAL A 233 -3.16 10.13 -20.53
C VAL A 233 -2.27 11.36 -20.65
N SER A 234 -2.42 12.32 -19.75
CA SER A 234 -1.53 13.47 -19.61
C SER A 234 -0.65 13.29 -18.37
N PHE A 235 0.66 13.44 -18.56
CA PHE A 235 1.65 13.31 -17.49
C PHE A 235 2.77 14.32 -17.69
N GLY A 236 3.00 15.16 -16.67
CA GLY A 236 3.84 16.35 -16.80
C GLY A 236 3.31 17.27 -17.92
N SER A 237 4.17 17.64 -18.86
CA SER A 237 3.80 18.40 -20.05
C SER A 237 3.44 17.53 -21.27
N GLY A 238 3.45 16.20 -21.13
CA GLY A 238 3.24 15.25 -22.21
C GLY A 238 1.82 14.69 -22.29
N TYR A 239 1.42 14.30 -23.50
CA TYR A 239 0.20 13.55 -23.78
C TYR A 239 0.58 12.23 -24.45
N PHE A 240 0.04 11.14 -23.94
CA PHE A 240 0.36 9.79 -24.37
C PHE A 240 -0.95 9.10 -24.76
N PRO A 241 -1.24 8.98 -26.07
CA PRO A 241 -2.41 8.25 -26.53
C PRO A 241 -2.25 6.75 -26.27
N ASP A 242 -3.34 6.02 -26.42
CA ASP A 242 -3.36 4.56 -26.32
C ASP A 242 -2.91 4.00 -24.95
N PHE A 243 -3.12 4.76 -23.87
CA PHE A 243 -2.82 4.34 -22.51
C PHE A 243 -3.90 3.43 -21.95
N TYR A 244 -3.51 2.22 -21.54
CA TYR A 244 -4.35 1.22 -20.91
C TYR A 244 -4.47 1.44 -19.40
N TYR A 245 -5.70 1.44 -18.90
CA TYR A 245 -6.01 1.63 -17.48
C TYR A 245 -7.27 0.86 -17.08
N GLY A 246 -7.42 0.61 -15.78
CA GLY A 246 -8.66 0.11 -15.19
C GLY A 246 -9.67 1.23 -14.99
N CYS A 247 -10.85 1.11 -15.60
CA CYS A 247 -11.98 1.99 -15.42
C CYS A 247 -12.96 1.37 -14.41
N GLY A 248 -12.76 1.69 -13.13
CA GLY A 248 -13.38 1.02 -11.98
C GLY A 248 -14.81 1.48 -11.71
N GLN A 249 -15.74 0.53 -11.63
CA GLN A 249 -17.17 0.78 -11.37
C GLN A 249 -17.69 0.11 -10.09
N ASP A 250 -16.79 -0.57 -9.38
CA ASP A 250 -16.98 -1.17 -8.06
C ASP A 250 -15.65 -1.02 -7.30
N ASN A 251 -15.53 0.02 -6.48
CA ASN A 251 -14.31 0.41 -5.79
C ASN A 251 -14.61 0.61 -4.30
N GLU A 252 -14.08 -0.27 -3.47
CA GLU A 252 -14.30 -0.26 -2.03
C GLU A 252 -13.00 -0.45 -1.28
N GLY A 253 -12.91 0.20 -0.12
CA GLY A 253 -11.79 0.07 0.78
C GLY A 253 -11.11 1.40 1.12
N LEU A 254 -9.84 1.34 1.48
CA LEU A 254 -9.08 2.41 2.11
C LEU A 254 -8.39 3.33 1.07
N PHE A 255 -9.13 3.81 0.08
CA PHE A 255 -8.63 4.75 -0.93
C PHE A 255 -8.79 6.22 -0.53
N GLY A 256 -9.37 6.49 0.65
CA GLY A 256 -9.70 7.83 1.09
C GLY A 256 -10.58 8.54 0.06
N ARG A 257 -10.07 9.65 -0.47
CA ARG A 257 -10.68 10.45 -1.54
C ARG A 257 -9.82 10.52 -2.81
N SER A 258 -8.85 9.62 -2.99
CA SER A 258 -8.17 9.54 -4.29
C SER A 258 -9.15 9.06 -5.36
N ALA A 259 -8.90 9.42 -6.63
CA ALA A 259 -9.65 8.87 -7.75
C ALA A 259 -9.27 7.41 -8.05
N GLY A 260 -8.10 6.98 -7.60
CA GLY A 260 -7.53 5.66 -7.82
C GLY A 260 -6.04 5.66 -7.51
N LEU A 261 -5.28 4.83 -8.23
CA LEU A 261 -3.84 4.73 -8.07
C LEU A 261 -3.09 4.58 -9.40
N ILE A 262 -1.86 5.07 -9.40
CA ILE A 262 -0.85 4.89 -10.43
C ILE A 262 0.01 3.70 -10.03
N GLY A 263 -0.04 2.66 -10.85
CA GLY A 263 0.86 1.52 -10.72
C GLY A 263 2.20 1.84 -11.36
N LEU A 264 3.29 1.62 -10.62
CA LEU A 264 4.66 1.79 -11.07
C LEU A 264 5.45 0.49 -11.09
N ALA A 265 4.85 -0.67 -10.78
CA ALA A 265 5.57 -1.96 -10.83
C ALA A 265 6.08 -2.31 -12.25
N LYS A 266 7.03 -3.26 -12.32
CA LYS A 266 7.63 -3.77 -13.57
C LYS A 266 6.67 -4.70 -14.34
N ASN A 267 5.59 -4.14 -14.88
CA ASN A 267 4.57 -4.87 -15.62
C ASN A 267 3.96 -4.02 -16.74
N LYS A 268 3.49 -4.66 -17.81
CA LYS A 268 3.01 -3.98 -19.02
C LYS A 268 1.83 -3.04 -18.84
N LEU A 269 1.00 -3.24 -17.82
CA LEU A 269 -0.16 -2.40 -17.52
C LEU A 269 0.13 -1.27 -16.51
N SER A 270 1.40 -1.06 -16.15
CA SER A 270 1.82 0.05 -15.30
C SER A 270 2.00 1.35 -16.07
N LEU A 271 1.85 2.49 -15.39
CA LEU A 271 2.09 3.80 -15.99
C LEU A 271 3.53 3.88 -16.48
N PHE A 272 4.47 3.43 -15.64
CA PHE A 272 5.89 3.42 -15.96
C PHE A 272 6.18 2.65 -17.26
N TYR A 273 5.69 1.41 -17.37
CA TYR A 273 5.98 0.58 -18.53
C TYR A 273 5.38 1.16 -19.82
N GLN A 274 4.17 1.72 -19.76
CA GLN A 274 3.50 2.25 -20.94
C GLN A 274 4.11 3.56 -21.45
N LEU A 275 4.64 4.39 -20.55
CA LEU A 275 5.27 5.67 -20.92
C LEU A 275 6.77 5.56 -21.22
N ALA A 276 7.45 4.53 -20.69
CA ALA A 276 8.88 4.34 -20.85
C ALA A 276 9.39 4.29 -22.31
N PRO A 277 8.66 3.73 -23.31
CA PRO A 277 9.09 3.77 -24.70
C PRO A 277 9.25 5.19 -25.27
N SER A 278 8.49 6.16 -24.74
CA SER A 278 8.54 7.56 -25.17
C SER A 278 9.44 8.43 -24.31
N LEU A 279 9.54 8.13 -23.01
CA LEU A 279 10.24 8.97 -22.03
C LEU A 279 11.60 8.41 -21.60
N GLY A 280 11.77 7.09 -21.60
CA GLY A 280 12.93 6.38 -21.09
C GLY A 280 12.58 5.37 -20.00
N TYR A 281 13.42 4.37 -19.81
CA TYR A 281 13.20 3.22 -18.92
C TYR A 281 13.71 3.44 -17.49
N ALA A 282 13.56 4.65 -16.98
CA ALA A 282 13.87 4.99 -15.59
C ALA A 282 12.78 5.90 -15.04
N PHE A 283 12.52 5.83 -13.74
CA PHE A 283 11.71 6.82 -13.04
C PHE A 283 12.40 7.14 -11.71
N SER A 284 12.15 8.34 -11.20
CA SER A 284 12.66 8.78 -9.90
C SER A 284 11.57 9.54 -9.16
N TYR A 285 11.60 9.49 -7.83
CA TYR A 285 10.70 10.27 -7.00
C TYR A 285 11.43 10.86 -5.81
N CYS A 286 10.99 12.04 -5.39
CA CYS A 286 11.39 12.68 -4.14
C CYS A 286 10.13 12.85 -3.29
N LEU A 287 10.11 12.19 -2.12
CA LEU A 287 9.00 12.19 -1.17
C LEU A 287 9.20 13.33 -0.15
N PRO A 288 8.43 14.43 -0.21
CA PRO A 288 8.65 15.58 0.66
C PRO A 288 8.13 15.30 2.07
N THR A 289 8.91 15.65 3.09
CA THR A 289 8.56 15.45 4.51
C THR A 289 7.48 16.39 5.02
N SER A 290 7.22 17.50 4.32
CA SER A 290 6.15 18.45 4.64
C SER A 290 5.43 18.89 3.37
N SER A 291 4.18 19.35 3.52
CA SER A 291 3.41 19.93 2.41
C SER A 291 4.00 21.24 1.86
N ALA A 292 4.96 21.84 2.56
CA ALA A 292 5.65 23.05 2.13
C ALA A 292 6.87 22.75 1.24
N ALA A 293 7.39 21.52 1.25
CA ALA A 293 8.52 21.11 0.41
C ALA A 293 8.03 20.55 -0.93
N ALA A 294 8.76 20.89 -2.00
CA ALA A 294 8.45 20.40 -3.34
C ALA A 294 8.94 18.96 -3.54
N GLY A 295 8.00 18.02 -3.66
CA GLY A 295 8.25 16.66 -4.12
C GLY A 295 8.04 16.49 -5.61
N TYR A 296 8.51 15.37 -6.17
CA TYR A 296 8.26 15.04 -7.56
C TYR A 296 8.19 13.53 -7.82
N LEU A 297 7.54 13.18 -8.94
CA LEU A 297 7.68 11.90 -9.63
C LEU A 297 8.05 12.22 -11.08
N SER A 298 9.16 11.65 -11.57
CA SER A 298 9.67 11.86 -12.93
C SER A 298 9.85 10.52 -13.65
N ILE A 299 9.56 10.47 -14.95
CA ILE A 299 9.83 9.31 -15.83
C ILE A 299 10.77 9.75 -16.95
N GLY A 300 11.82 8.99 -17.21
CA GLY A 300 12.70 9.18 -18.34
C GLY A 300 14.10 9.67 -17.96
N SER A 301 14.56 10.73 -18.64
CA SER A 301 15.90 11.27 -18.51
C SER A 301 16.24 11.63 -17.06
N TYR A 302 17.39 11.15 -16.60
CA TYR A 302 17.96 11.47 -15.30
C TYR A 302 19.48 11.61 -15.45
N ASN A 303 20.12 12.34 -14.54
CA ASN A 303 21.59 12.47 -14.52
C ASN A 303 22.20 11.37 -13.65
N PRO A 304 22.91 10.38 -14.22
CA PRO A 304 23.44 9.26 -13.43
C PRO A 304 24.46 9.70 -12.37
N GLY A 305 25.18 10.80 -12.59
CA GLY A 305 26.18 11.31 -11.65
C GLY A 305 25.62 11.86 -10.34
N GLN A 306 24.30 11.97 -10.20
CA GLN A 306 23.63 12.49 -8.99
C GLN A 306 23.14 11.39 -8.04
N TYR A 307 23.33 10.11 -8.39
CA TYR A 307 22.76 8.99 -7.64
C TYR A 307 23.83 8.01 -7.19
N SER A 308 23.61 7.40 -6.02
CA SER A 308 24.30 6.18 -5.60
C SER A 308 23.49 4.96 -6.05
N TYR A 309 24.18 3.86 -6.35
CA TYR A 309 23.56 2.69 -6.97
C TYR A 309 23.77 1.43 -6.14
N THR A 310 22.75 0.57 -6.16
CA THR A 310 22.84 -0.81 -5.71
C THR A 310 22.20 -1.70 -6.78
N PRO A 311 22.68 -2.93 -7.01
CA PRO A 311 22.03 -3.84 -7.95
C PRO A 311 20.57 -4.08 -7.54
N MET A 312 19.66 -3.94 -8.50
CA MET A 312 18.28 -4.39 -8.31
C MET A 312 18.28 -5.91 -8.32
N ALA A 313 17.86 -6.51 -7.21
CA ALA A 313 17.74 -7.96 -7.11
C ALA A 313 16.53 -8.44 -7.94
N SER A 314 16.69 -9.61 -8.55
CA SER A 314 15.60 -10.33 -9.20
C SER A 314 15.01 -11.32 -8.21
N SER A 315 13.70 -11.53 -8.28
CA SER A 315 13.03 -12.60 -7.56
C SER A 315 12.12 -13.35 -8.53
N ASP A 316 12.32 -14.66 -8.65
CA ASP A 316 11.44 -15.53 -9.42
C ASP A 316 10.05 -15.64 -8.78
N LEU A 317 9.92 -15.27 -7.50
CA LEU A 317 8.66 -15.26 -6.77
C LEU A 317 7.75 -14.14 -7.27
N ASP A 318 8.29 -12.99 -7.67
CA ASP A 318 7.49 -11.88 -8.20
C ASP A 318 8.33 -10.88 -8.99
N ALA A 319 8.50 -11.10 -10.30
CA ALA A 319 9.32 -10.22 -11.12
C ALA A 319 8.82 -8.77 -11.23
N SER A 320 7.57 -8.47 -10.82
CA SER A 320 6.98 -7.13 -10.90
C SER A 320 7.53 -6.17 -9.83
N LEU A 321 8.00 -6.67 -8.70
CA LEU A 321 8.42 -5.86 -7.54
C LEU A 321 9.89 -5.41 -7.63
N TYR A 322 10.20 -4.30 -6.96
CA TYR A 322 11.55 -3.74 -6.86
C TYR A 322 12.29 -4.29 -5.66
N PHE A 323 13.20 -5.24 -5.86
CA PHE A 323 14.00 -5.82 -4.78
C PHE A 323 15.40 -5.24 -4.71
N ILE A 324 15.93 -5.18 -3.50
CA ILE A 324 17.33 -4.91 -3.20
C ILE A 324 17.86 -5.93 -2.19
N SER A 325 19.18 -6.07 -2.11
CA SER A 325 19.84 -6.87 -1.09
C SER A 325 20.31 -5.97 0.05
N LEU A 326 19.94 -6.30 1.29
CA LEU A 326 20.39 -5.57 2.47
C LEU A 326 21.68 -6.20 3.04
N SER A 327 22.76 -5.43 3.11
CA SER A 327 24.06 -5.90 3.64
C SER A 327 24.20 -5.72 5.15
N GLY A 328 23.55 -4.72 5.73
CA GLY A 328 23.61 -4.43 7.15
C GLY A 328 22.70 -3.29 7.58
N MET A 329 22.53 -3.14 8.89
CA MET A 329 21.79 -2.06 9.52
C MET A 329 22.58 -1.52 10.70
N SER A 330 22.61 -0.21 10.85
CA SER A 330 23.20 0.49 11.98
C SER A 330 22.26 1.53 12.54
N VAL A 331 22.36 1.81 13.84
CA VAL A 331 21.63 2.88 14.53
C VAL A 331 22.66 3.72 15.26
N ALA A 332 22.66 5.04 15.01
CA ALA A 332 23.66 5.96 15.54
C ALA A 332 25.11 5.46 15.31
N GLY A 333 25.40 5.00 14.08
CA GLY A 333 26.70 4.47 13.70
C GLY A 333 27.05 3.07 14.24
N SER A 334 26.27 2.54 15.19
CA SER A 334 26.52 1.22 15.77
C SER A 334 25.76 0.14 15.01
N PRO A 335 26.43 -0.92 14.50
CA PRO A 335 25.75 -2.06 13.88
C PRO A 335 24.69 -2.66 14.83
N LEU A 336 23.57 -3.09 14.26
CA LEU A 336 22.59 -3.89 14.99
C LEU A 336 23.21 -5.28 15.25
N ALA A 337 23.12 -5.76 16.49
CA ALA A 337 23.60 -7.09 16.89
C ALA A 337 22.66 -8.21 16.41
N VAL A 338 22.38 -8.24 15.12
CA VAL A 338 21.41 -9.13 14.46
C VAL A 338 22.20 -9.91 13.42
N SER A 339 21.99 -11.23 13.34
CA SER A 339 22.71 -12.04 12.36
C SER A 339 22.37 -11.59 10.94
N PRO A 340 23.35 -11.50 10.01
CA PRO A 340 23.08 -11.19 8.60
C PRO A 340 22.02 -12.06 7.96
N SER A 341 21.88 -13.31 8.40
CA SER A 341 20.82 -14.20 7.91
C SER A 341 19.41 -13.72 8.25
N GLU A 342 19.21 -12.93 9.32
CA GLU A 342 17.88 -12.49 9.75
C GLU A 342 17.30 -11.37 8.89
N TYR A 343 18.14 -10.68 8.11
CA TYR A 343 17.69 -9.64 7.17
C TYR A 343 18.13 -9.91 5.72
N GLY A 344 19.21 -10.66 5.51
CA GLY A 344 19.72 -11.01 4.18
C GLY A 344 19.05 -12.25 3.56
N SER A 345 18.39 -13.10 4.35
CA SER A 345 17.59 -14.22 3.82
C SER A 345 16.19 -13.82 3.38
N LEU A 346 15.75 -12.61 3.76
CA LEU A 346 14.44 -12.08 3.42
C LEU A 346 14.56 -11.09 2.26
N PRO A 347 13.66 -11.17 1.27
CA PRO A 347 13.63 -10.18 0.19
C PRO A 347 13.31 -8.80 0.75
N THR A 348 14.09 -7.78 0.37
CA THR A 348 13.81 -6.37 0.71
C THR A 348 13.14 -5.71 -0.49
N ILE A 349 11.93 -5.17 -0.29
CA ILE A 349 11.11 -4.53 -1.33
C ILE A 349 11.12 -3.01 -1.14
N ILE A 350 11.28 -2.26 -2.23
CA ILE A 350 11.04 -0.81 -2.28
C ILE A 350 9.57 -0.58 -2.70
N ASP A 351 8.74 -0.18 -1.74
CA ASP A 351 7.29 -0.01 -1.93
C ASP A 351 6.79 1.36 -1.45
N SER A 352 6.43 2.26 -2.37
CA SER A 352 5.77 3.54 -2.02
C SER A 352 4.32 3.35 -1.55
N GLY A 353 3.74 2.17 -1.80
CA GLY A 353 2.44 1.74 -1.29
C GLY A 353 2.46 1.39 0.20
N THR A 354 3.64 1.16 0.80
CA THR A 354 3.81 0.89 2.23
C THR A 354 4.39 2.13 2.91
N VAL A 355 3.60 2.78 3.77
CA VAL A 355 3.92 4.09 4.35
C VAL A 355 5.07 4.01 5.36
N ILE A 356 5.10 2.96 6.16
CA ILE A 356 6.03 2.72 7.27
C ILE A 356 6.92 1.53 6.93
N THR A 357 8.23 1.74 6.95
CA THR A 357 9.22 0.66 6.79
C THR A 357 8.97 -0.47 7.78
N ARG A 358 8.87 -1.70 7.28
CA ARG A 358 8.71 -2.91 8.10
C ARG A 358 10.00 -3.72 8.14
N LEU A 359 10.43 -4.02 9.36
CA LEU A 359 11.63 -4.82 9.62
C LEU A 359 11.23 -6.16 10.25
N PRO A 360 12.03 -7.22 10.06
CA PRO A 360 11.87 -8.47 10.80
C PRO A 360 11.83 -8.22 12.30
N PRO A 361 11.01 -8.96 13.09
CA PRO A 361 10.83 -8.70 14.52
C PRO A 361 12.14 -8.69 15.33
N SER A 362 13.14 -9.46 14.92
CA SER A 362 14.45 -9.47 15.58
C SER A 362 15.26 -8.21 15.31
N ALA A 363 15.29 -7.74 14.05
CA ALA A 363 15.90 -6.47 13.68
C ALA A 363 15.21 -5.29 14.37
N TYR A 364 13.87 -5.25 14.36
CA TYR A 364 13.09 -4.19 14.98
C TYR A 364 13.33 -4.10 16.50
N ARG A 365 13.22 -5.22 17.23
CA ARG A 365 13.42 -5.24 18.69
C ARG A 365 14.82 -4.77 19.10
N ARG A 366 15.86 -5.11 18.34
CA ARG A 366 17.22 -4.65 18.63
C ARG A 366 17.45 -3.17 18.33
N GLY A 367 16.79 -2.63 17.31
CA GLY A 367 16.78 -1.19 17.05
C GLY A 367 16.14 -0.37 18.17
N HIS A 368 15.14 -0.93 18.87
CA HIS A 368 14.45 -0.27 20.00
C HIS A 368 15.10 -0.50 21.37
N GLY A 369 15.89 -1.56 21.53
CA GLY A 369 16.44 -1.99 22.81
C GLY A 369 17.57 -1.12 23.38
N ARG A 370 18.14 -0.21 22.59
CA ARG A 370 19.16 0.75 23.06
C ARG A 370 18.51 2.04 23.56
N ARG A 371 17.81 1.97 24.70
CA ARG A 371 17.78 3.16 25.57
C ARG A 371 19.22 3.41 26.01
N ALA A 372 19.65 4.67 25.97
CA ALA A 372 20.92 5.10 26.55
C ALA A 372 21.13 4.44 27.92
N PRO A 373 22.36 4.03 28.28
CA PRO A 373 22.61 3.44 29.58
C PRO A 373 22.06 4.40 30.64
N ARG A 374 21.08 3.92 31.42
CA ARG A 374 20.69 4.60 32.65
C ARG A 374 21.96 4.68 33.48
N ALA A 375 22.37 5.89 33.84
CA ALA A 375 23.33 6.07 34.92
C ALA A 375 22.82 5.28 36.12
N ASP A 376 23.65 4.38 36.63
CA ASP A 376 23.36 3.56 37.79
C ASP A 376 23.02 4.47 38.97
N VAL A 377 21.74 4.49 39.35
CA VAL A 377 21.33 4.91 40.69
C VAL A 377 21.35 3.65 41.52
N LEU A 378 22.35 3.56 42.41
CA LEU A 378 22.40 2.59 43.50
C LEU A 378 21.08 2.59 44.27
N ASP A 379 20.46 1.42 44.40
CA ASP A 379 19.42 1.17 45.40
C ASP A 379 19.92 0.08 46.36
N PRO A 380 20.12 0.39 47.66
CA PRO A 380 20.42 -0.59 48.68
C PRO A 380 19.11 -1.09 49.32
N GLY A 381 18.76 -2.37 49.11
CA GLY A 381 17.55 -2.92 49.73
C GLY A 381 17.39 -4.42 49.61
N HIS A 382 17.91 -5.13 50.61
CA HIS A 382 17.67 -6.55 50.89
C HIS A 382 16.16 -6.92 50.97
N VAL A 383 15.80 -8.16 50.58
CA VAL A 383 15.37 -9.26 51.47
C VAL A 383 15.04 -10.53 50.66
N LEU A 384 15.41 -11.68 51.23
CA LEU A 384 15.42 -13.07 50.75
C LEU A 384 14.04 -13.74 50.57
N PRO A 385 13.97 -14.93 49.92
CA PRO A 385 12.73 -15.54 49.41
C PRO A 385 12.06 -16.53 50.38
N GLY A 386 10.73 -16.64 50.30
CA GLY A 386 9.92 -17.57 51.10
C GLY A 386 8.82 -18.28 50.29
N HIS A 387 9.10 -19.56 50.00
CA HIS A 387 8.23 -20.71 49.74
C HIS A 387 6.78 -20.62 49.17
N ARG A 388 6.59 -21.40 48.10
CA ARG A 388 5.34 -22.05 47.67
C ARG A 388 5.10 -23.37 48.41
N ARG A 389 3.81 -23.74 48.52
CA ARG A 389 3.11 -25.07 48.51
C ARG A 389 2.09 -25.12 49.65
N GLY A 390 0.86 -25.62 49.52
CA GLY A 390 0.11 -26.24 48.43
C GLY A 390 -1.18 -26.90 48.99
N ALA A 391 -2.20 -26.98 48.12
CA ALA A 391 -3.29 -27.98 48.03
C ALA A 391 -4.25 -28.27 49.22
N ALA A 392 -5.57 -28.16 48.96
CA ALA A 392 -6.54 -29.29 49.03
C ALA A 392 -7.99 -28.90 48.66
N ARG A 393 -8.47 -29.37 47.48
CA ARG A 393 -9.67 -30.23 47.19
C ARG A 393 -11.12 -29.89 47.69
N PRO A 394 -12.18 -30.54 47.15
CA PRO A 394 -13.37 -29.86 46.58
C PRO A 394 -14.75 -30.25 47.17
N GLY A 395 -15.81 -29.57 46.71
CA GLY A 395 -17.24 -29.89 46.93
C GLY A 395 -18.05 -28.59 47.01
N ARG A 396 -19.31 -28.44 46.58
CA ARG A 396 -20.37 -29.34 46.11
C ARG A 396 -21.34 -28.50 45.25
N ARG A 397 -22.15 -29.23 44.48
CA ARG A 397 -23.30 -28.81 43.67
C ARG A 397 -24.31 -27.95 44.45
N HIS A 398 -24.94 -26.99 43.78
CA HIS A 398 -26.39 -26.81 43.87
C HIS A 398 -27.00 -26.50 42.51
N ASP A 399 -28.00 -27.31 42.21
CA ASP A 399 -28.90 -27.33 41.07
C ASP A 399 -30.10 -26.44 41.42
N VAL A 400 -30.46 -25.48 40.57
CA VAL A 400 -31.80 -24.89 40.55
C VAL A 400 -32.27 -24.77 39.11
N ARG A 401 -33.31 -25.56 38.84
CA ARG A 401 -34.10 -25.69 37.63
C ARG A 401 -35.28 -24.70 37.65
N ARG A 402 -35.83 -24.45 36.43
CA ARG A 402 -37.19 -23.95 36.07
C ARG A 402 -37.37 -22.42 36.14
N ARG A 403 -38.06 -21.73 35.20
CA ARG A 403 -39.12 -22.03 34.20
C ARG A 403 -38.99 -21.00 33.05
N ARG A 404 -38.99 -21.40 31.76
CA ARG A 404 -40.06 -21.16 30.75
C ARG A 404 -41.07 -20.07 31.12
N ASP A 405 -41.19 -19.05 30.26
CA ASP A 405 -42.45 -18.72 29.57
C ASP A 405 -42.14 -18.05 28.22
N ALA A 406 -43.02 -18.32 27.27
CA ALA A 406 -43.00 -17.89 25.88
C ALA A 406 -44.08 -16.83 25.68
N GLU A 407 -43.86 -15.85 24.81
CA GLU A 407 -44.98 -15.19 24.13
C GLU A 407 -44.56 -14.60 22.79
N ALA A 408 -45.45 -14.79 21.82
CA ALA A 408 -45.34 -14.45 20.41
C ALA A 408 -46.09 -13.15 20.13
N GLY A 409 -45.71 -12.43 19.07
CA GLY A 409 -46.49 -11.31 18.55
C GLY A 409 -46.03 -10.87 17.16
N ALA A 410 -46.78 -11.26 16.13
CA ALA A 410 -46.82 -10.60 14.81
C ALA A 410 -47.81 -9.40 14.86
N PRO A 411 -47.78 -8.47 13.89
CA PRO A 411 -48.77 -8.49 12.79
C PRO A 411 -48.17 -8.02 11.43
N GLU A 412 -48.51 -8.58 10.27
CA GLU A 412 -49.72 -8.52 9.43
C GLU A 412 -49.74 -7.39 8.36
N ARG A 413 -50.12 -7.81 7.15
CA ARG A 413 -50.10 -7.09 5.86
C ARG A 413 -51.36 -6.25 5.67
N ALA A 414 -51.24 -5.13 4.95
CA ALA A 414 -52.38 -4.45 4.33
C ALA A 414 -52.24 -4.39 2.80
N ARG A 415 -53.21 -4.99 2.10
CA ARG A 415 -53.53 -4.79 0.68
C ARG A 415 -54.49 -3.61 0.56
N ARG A 416 -54.32 -2.72 -0.42
CA ARG A 416 -55.42 -1.95 -1.00
C ARG A 416 -55.33 -1.95 -2.53
N ARG A 417 -56.44 -2.34 -3.16
CA ARG A 417 -56.76 -2.16 -4.59
C ARG A 417 -57.54 -0.86 -4.74
N GLY A 418 -57.30 -0.13 -5.82
CA GLY A 418 -58.17 0.93 -6.35
C GLY A 418 -58.01 0.99 -7.87
N ARG A 419 -59.12 0.85 -8.60
CA ARG A 419 -59.31 0.98 -10.06
C ARG A 419 -59.72 2.46 -10.33
N LEU A 420 -59.07 3.20 -11.24
CA LEU A 420 -59.26 3.33 -12.71
C LEU A 420 -59.90 4.69 -13.06
N HIS A 421 -59.21 5.51 -13.86
CA HIS A 421 -59.79 6.46 -14.81
C HIS A 421 -58.78 6.69 -15.95
N ASP A 422 -59.22 6.43 -17.18
CA ASP A 422 -58.55 6.67 -18.47
C ASP A 422 -58.70 8.13 -18.92
N VAL A 423 -57.65 8.73 -19.52
CA VAL A 423 -57.66 9.62 -20.71
C VAL A 423 -56.24 9.59 -21.35
N PRO A 424 -56.07 9.63 -22.70
CA PRO A 424 -54.92 9.04 -23.39
C PRO A 424 -53.86 10.02 -23.93
N GLY A 425 -52.66 9.49 -24.21
CA GLY A 425 -51.78 9.97 -25.29
C GLY A 425 -50.38 10.42 -24.87
N LEU A 426 -49.38 9.57 -25.08
CA LEU A 426 -48.05 9.88 -25.65
C LEU A 426 -47.17 8.62 -25.61
N ARG A 427 -46.80 8.11 -26.79
CA ARG A 427 -45.85 7.01 -26.96
C ARG A 427 -44.46 7.48 -26.53
N ALA A 428 -43.82 6.75 -25.61
CA ALA A 428 -42.38 6.85 -25.37
C ALA A 428 -41.79 5.45 -25.21
N ASP A 429 -40.65 5.27 -25.85
CA ASP A 429 -39.97 4.03 -26.22
C ASP A 429 -39.44 3.22 -25.00
N ARG A 430 -39.82 1.94 -24.91
CA ARG A 430 -39.44 1.00 -23.83
C ARG A 430 -38.19 0.19 -24.18
N ARG A 431 -37.09 0.84 -24.60
CA ARG A 431 -35.81 0.15 -24.89
C ARG A 431 -34.58 0.75 -24.19
N HIS A 432 -34.72 1.26 -22.96
CA HIS A 432 -33.57 1.79 -22.20
C HIS A 432 -33.48 1.41 -20.72
N GLY A 433 -34.39 0.56 -20.21
CA GLY A 433 -34.37 0.08 -18.82
C GLY A 433 -33.53 -1.18 -18.58
N ASP A 434 -33.36 -2.02 -19.60
CA ASP A 434 -32.89 -3.42 -19.43
C ASP A 434 -31.35 -3.55 -19.32
N HIS A 435 -30.60 -2.56 -19.82
CA HIS A 435 -29.13 -2.63 -19.85
C HIS A 435 -28.45 -2.32 -18.50
N ARG A 436 -29.10 -1.57 -17.59
CA ARG A 436 -28.53 -1.21 -16.28
C ARG A 436 -28.65 -2.33 -15.25
N GLU A 437 -29.77 -3.05 -15.23
CA GLU A 437 -29.96 -4.18 -14.28
C GLU A 437 -29.10 -5.39 -14.63
N HIS A 438 -28.78 -5.58 -15.92
CA HIS A 438 -28.02 -6.76 -16.37
C HIS A 438 -26.52 -6.68 -16.08
N ALA A 439 -25.92 -5.48 -16.10
CA ALA A 439 -24.50 -5.30 -15.78
C ALA A 439 -24.20 -5.54 -14.29
N ALA A 440 -25.04 -5.01 -13.39
CA ALA A 440 -24.95 -5.24 -11.95
C ALA A 440 -25.14 -6.73 -11.60
N ALA A 441 -26.07 -7.41 -12.30
CA ALA A 441 -26.32 -8.84 -12.11
C ALA A 441 -25.14 -9.74 -12.50
N ASP A 442 -24.36 -9.37 -13.51
CA ASP A 442 -23.19 -10.15 -13.95
C ASP A 442 -22.01 -10.01 -12.98
N VAL A 443 -21.77 -8.82 -12.44
CA VAL A 443 -20.76 -8.59 -11.38
C VAL A 443 -21.14 -9.35 -10.10
N GLN A 444 -22.40 -9.30 -9.67
CA GLN A 444 -22.87 -10.07 -8.51
C GLN A 444 -22.81 -11.58 -8.70
N ARG A 445 -23.01 -12.10 -9.91
CA ARG A 445 -22.83 -13.54 -10.20
C ARG A 445 -21.36 -13.96 -10.11
N GLY A 446 -20.43 -13.10 -10.52
CA GLY A 446 -18.99 -13.30 -10.33
C GLY A 446 -18.60 -13.35 -8.85
N LEU A 447 -19.08 -12.39 -8.05
CA LEU A 447 -18.84 -12.33 -6.60
C LEU A 447 -19.44 -13.52 -5.84
N ARG A 448 -20.65 -13.96 -6.19
CA ARG A 448 -21.27 -15.16 -5.59
C ARG A 448 -20.49 -16.44 -5.88
N ARG A 449 -19.92 -16.60 -7.07
CA ARG A 449 -19.07 -17.74 -7.40
C ARG A 449 -17.77 -17.75 -6.58
N ARG A 450 -17.18 -16.58 -6.32
CA ARG A 450 -15.98 -16.44 -5.45
C ARG A 450 -16.29 -16.70 -3.97
N ALA A 451 -17.41 -16.21 -3.44
CA ALA A 451 -17.83 -16.49 -2.06
C ALA A 451 -18.05 -17.99 -1.79
N VAL A 452 -18.50 -18.75 -2.79
CA VAL A 452 -18.61 -20.21 -2.73
C VAL A 452 -17.23 -20.87 -2.75
N GLN A 453 -16.31 -20.40 -3.60
CA GLN A 453 -14.93 -20.93 -3.67
C GLN A 453 -14.14 -20.67 -2.38
N ASP A 454 -14.30 -19.51 -1.75
CA ASP A 454 -13.65 -19.20 -0.47
C ASP A 454 -14.20 -20.03 0.69
N ARG A 455 -15.52 -20.29 0.72
CA ARG A 455 -16.12 -21.22 1.68
C ARG A 455 -15.56 -22.63 1.49
N LEU A 456 -15.38 -23.09 0.25
CA LEU A 456 -14.79 -24.41 -0.04
C LEU A 456 -13.31 -24.48 0.35
N ARG A 457 -12.54 -23.40 0.14
CA ARG A 457 -11.12 -23.31 0.52
C ARG A 457 -10.94 -23.32 2.04
N ARG A 458 -11.78 -22.58 2.78
CA ARG A 458 -11.79 -22.61 4.26
C ARG A 458 -12.17 -23.99 4.81
N ARG A 459 -13.13 -24.68 4.17
CA ARG A 459 -13.54 -26.04 4.57
C ARG A 459 -12.43 -27.06 4.33
N ARG A 460 -11.65 -26.93 3.25
CA ARG A 460 -10.47 -27.76 2.98
C ARG A 460 -9.35 -27.53 4.01
N LEU A 461 -9.11 -26.29 4.43
CA LEU A 461 -8.13 -25.96 5.47
C LEU A 461 -8.53 -26.51 6.84
N GLN A 462 -9.83 -26.48 7.19
CA GLN A 462 -10.34 -27.09 8.42
C GLN A 462 -10.25 -28.62 8.44
N LEU A 463 -10.40 -29.27 7.28
CA LEU A 463 -10.27 -30.73 7.16
C LEU A 463 -8.80 -31.19 7.26
N ARG A 464 -7.83 -30.36 6.87
CA ARG A 464 -6.39 -30.62 7.03
C ARG A 464 -5.87 -30.38 8.46
N ALA A 465 -6.64 -29.68 9.30
CA ALA A 465 -6.25 -29.37 10.68
C ALA A 465 -6.78 -30.36 11.74
N ARG A 466 -7.36 -31.50 11.32
CA ARG A 466 -7.75 -32.55 12.27
C ARG A 466 -6.52 -33.41 12.65
N PRO A 467 -6.18 -33.53 13.94
CA PRO A 467 -5.10 -34.42 14.36
C PRO A 467 -5.52 -35.88 14.12
N ALA A 468 -4.60 -36.69 13.60
CA ALA A 468 -4.76 -38.13 13.50
C ALA A 468 -4.87 -38.71 14.91
N LEU A 469 -6.01 -39.33 15.21
CA LEU A 469 -6.15 -40.21 16.36
C LEU A 469 -5.28 -41.44 16.09
N VAL A 470 -4.26 -41.63 16.94
CA VAL A 470 -3.45 -42.83 17.02
C VAL A 470 -4.33 -43.90 17.66
N ASP A 471 -4.67 -44.94 16.90
CA ASP A 471 -5.25 -46.17 17.46
C ASP A 471 -4.09 -47.07 17.90
N SER A 472 -4.06 -47.33 19.21
CA SER A 472 -3.17 -48.31 19.83
C SER A 472 -3.88 -49.67 19.82
N SER A 473 -3.36 -50.63 19.07
CA SER A 473 -3.52 -52.08 19.31
C SER A 473 -2.36 -52.82 18.66
#